data_AF-A0A3M0I2Y7-F1
#
_entry.id   AF-A0A3M0I2Y7-F1
#
_cell.length_a   1.000
_cell.length_b   1.000
_cell.length_c   1.000
_cell.angle_alpha   90.00
_cell.angle_beta   90.00
_cell.angle_gamma   90.00
#
_symmetry.space_group_name_H-M   'P 1'
#
loop_
_entity.id
_entity.type
_entity.pdbx_description
1 polymer ?
#
loop_
_entity_poly.entity_id
_entity_poly.type
_entity_poly.pdbx_seq_one_letter_code
_entity_poly.pdbx_strand_id
1 'polypeptide(L)' 'MAATPPFPIVNLPVALIVGDYTAEVGQLTLGPNETIRGALAELFRAAADALDHDEAEEVSPDAASRG' A
#
# COMPACT_ATOMS: atom_id res chain seq x y z
N MET A 1 -6.34 22.19 30.84
CA MET A 1 -5.53 22.75 29.74
C MET A 1 -5.35 21.66 28.70
N ALA A 2 -5.92 21.82 27.50
CA ALA A 2 -5.70 20.87 26.42
C ALA A 2 -4.27 21.08 25.91
N ALA A 3 -3.41 20.06 26.07
CA ALA A 3 -2.08 20.08 25.51
C ALA A 3 -2.21 20.03 23.98
N THR A 4 -1.95 21.14 23.30
CA THR A 4 -1.82 21.18 21.85
C THR A 4 -0.72 20.18 21.47
N PRO A 5 -0.99 19.13 20.68
CA PRO A 5 0.08 18.25 20.23
C PRO A 5 1.07 19.09 19.42
N PRO A 6 2.39 18.89 19.60
CA PRO A 6 3.41 19.78 19.04
C PRO A 6 3.47 19.74 17.49
N PHE A 7 2.73 18.85 16.83
CA PHE A 7 2.68 18.73 15.38
C PHE A 7 1.25 18.40 14.91
N PRO A 8 0.78 18.98 13.79
CA PRO A 8 -0.53 18.65 13.25
C PRO A 8 -0.54 17.24 12.66
N ILE A 9 -1.72 16.60 12.64
CA ILE A 9 -1.94 15.38 11.85
C ILE A 9 -1.73 15.74 10.38
N VAL A 10 -0.95 14.92 9.66
CA VAL A 10 -0.67 15.11 8.24
C VAL A 10 -1.33 14.00 7.45
N ASN A 11 -2.16 14.37 6.47
CA ASN A 11 -2.79 13.44 5.54
C ASN A 11 -2.10 13.58 4.17
N LEU A 12 -1.54 12.48 3.68
CA LEU A 12 -0.80 12.41 2.43
C LEU A 12 -1.57 11.51 1.45
N PRO A 13 -2.03 12.01 0.29
CA PRO A 13 -2.60 11.15 -0.74
C PRO A 13 -1.52 10.20 -1.27
N VAL A 14 -1.89 8.94 -1.46
CA VAL A 14 -1.00 7.89 -1.97
C VAL A 14 -1.54 7.42 -3.32
N ALA A 15 -0.68 7.51 -4.34
CA ALA A 15 -0.94 6.94 -5.66
C ALA A 15 0.13 5.89 -5.99
N LEU A 16 -0.29 4.82 -6.66
CA LEU A 16 0.58 3.79 -7.22
C LEU A 16 0.72 4.02 -8.72
N ILE A 17 1.96 3.99 -9.21
CA ILE A 17 2.27 4.15 -10.63
C ILE A 17 2.94 2.87 -11.12
N VAL A 18 2.35 2.24 -12.15
CA VAL A 18 2.87 1.02 -12.79
C VAL A 18 2.86 1.24 -14.30
N GLY A 19 4.05 1.46 -14.88
CA GLY A 19 4.16 1.84 -16.29
C GLY A 19 3.40 3.14 -16.56
N ASP A 20 2.44 3.09 -17.48
CA ASP A 20 1.57 4.23 -17.83
C ASP A 20 0.31 4.32 -16.95
N TYR A 21 0.09 3.36 -16.05
CA TYR A 21 -1.09 3.32 -15.19
C TYR A 21 -0.83 4.05 -13.87
N THR A 22 -1.73 4.97 -13.51
CA THR A 22 -1.74 5.63 -12.20
C THR A 22 -3.06 5.32 -11.50
N ALA A 23 -2.98 4.74 -10.30
CA ALA A 23 -4.13 4.49 -9.45
C ALA A 23 -4.00 5.25 -8.13
N GLU A 24 -5.09 5.91 -7.72
CA GLU A 24 -5.21 6.42 -6.36
C GLU A 24 -5.48 5.24 -5.41
N VAL A 25 -4.59 5.06 -4.43
CA VAL A 25 -4.67 3.96 -3.47
C VAL A 25 -5.38 4.40 -2.20
N GLY A 26 -5.22 5.67 -1.80
CA GLY A 26 -5.92 6.23 -0.64
C GLY A 26 -5.15 7.36 0.04
N GLN A 27 -5.23 7.43 1.37
CA GLN A 27 -4.53 8.42 2.17
C GLN A 27 -3.72 7.79 3.30
N LEU A 28 -2.49 8.25 3.47
CA LEU A 28 -1.63 7.96 4.61
C LEU A 28 -1.81 9.05 5.66
N THR A 29 -2.23 8.67 6.87
CA THR A 29 -2.38 9.60 8.00
C THR A 29 -1.19 9.44 8.94
N LEU A 30 -0.53 10.55 9.29
CA LEU A 30 0.60 10.58 10.22
C LEU A 30 0.20 11.36 11.47
N GLY A 31 0.31 10.72 12.63
CA GLY A 31 0.13 11.35 13.92
C GLY A 31 1.31 12.26 14.31
N PRO A 32 1.12 13.11 15.34
CA PRO A 32 2.19 13.92 15.89
C PRO A 32 3.35 13.04 16.40
N ASN A 33 4.57 13.34 15.92
CA ASN A 33 5.80 12.59 16.21
C ASN A 33 5.89 11.19 15.60
N GLU A 34 4.95 10.81 14.72
CA GLU A 34 5.03 9.55 13.99
C GLU A 34 6.01 9.68 12.83
N THR A 35 6.87 8.67 12.65
CA THR A 35 7.85 8.69 11.55
C THR A 35 7.25 8.06 10.31
N ILE A 36 7.28 8.79 9.19
CA ILE A 36 6.89 8.33 7.84
C ILE A 36 7.44 6.93 7.55
N ARG A 37 8.66 6.65 8.00
CA ARG A 37 9.35 5.38 7.75
C ARG A 37 8.60 4.17 8.32
N GLY A 38 8.03 4.28 9.52
CA GLY A 38 7.25 3.20 10.14
C GLY A 38 5.94 2.97 9.40
N ALA A 39 5.23 4.07 9.11
CA ALA A 39 3.95 4.02 8.40
C ALA A 39 4.08 3.46 6.97
N LEU A 40 5.16 3.79 6.26
CA LEU A 40 5.46 3.21 4.94
C LEU A 40 5.81 1.73 5.02
N ALA A 41 6.57 1.30 6.04
CA ALA A 41 6.91 -0.12 6.20
C ALA A 41 5.66 -0.98 6.42
N GLU A 42 4.71 -0.51 7.24
CA GLU A 42 3.43 -1.19 7.45
C GLU A 42 2.57 -1.19 6.17
N LEU A 43 2.52 -0.06 5.44
CA LEU A 43 1.83 0.02 4.16
C LEU A 43 2.35 -1.01 3.15
N PHE A 44 3.67 -1.10 2.98
CA PHE A 44 4.27 -2.05 2.04
C PHE A 44 4.07 -3.51 2.46
N ARG A 45 4.08 -3.80 3.77
CA ARG A 45 3.74 -5.14 4.28
C ARG A 45 2.31 -5.52 3.97
N ALA A 46 1.35 -4.65 4.28
CA ALA A 46 -0.05 -4.89 4.01
C ALA A 46 -0.32 -5.05 2.50
N ALA A 47 0.37 -4.29 1.66
CA ALA A 47 0.29 -4.43 0.20
C ALA A 47 0.89 -5.77 -0.29
N ALA A 48 2.03 -6.19 0.25
CA ALA A 48 2.62 -7.48 -0.07
C ALA A 48 1.71 -8.64 0.37
N ASP A 49 1.19 -8.61 1.60
CA ASP A 49 0.26 -9.63 2.11
C ASP A 49 -1.01 -9.72 1.24
N ALA A 50 -1.52 -8.59 0.74
CA ALA A 50 -2.69 -8.58 -0.14
C ALA A 50 -2.39 -9.21 -1.51
N LEU A 51 -1.21 -8.97 -2.08
CA LEU A 51 -0.78 -9.56 -3.35
C LEU A 51 -0.51 -11.07 -3.22
N ASP A 52 0.09 -11.50 -2.11
CA ASP A 52 0.30 -12.93 -1.82
C ASP A 52 -1.04 -13.66 -1.62
N HIS A 53 -2.09 -12.97 -1.18
CA HIS A 53 -3.43 -13.56 -1.03
C HIS A 53 -4.19 -13.74 -2.36
N ASP A 54 -3.79 -13.01 -3.40
CA ASP A 54 -4.35 -13.10 -4.76
C ASP A 54 -3.71 -14.25 -5.59
N GLU A 55 -2.68 -14.95 -5.09
CA GLU A 55 -2.09 -16.15 -5.72
C GLU A 55 -3.03 -17.38 -5.77
N ALA A 56 -4.33 -17.21 -5.53
CA ALA A 56 -5.35 -18.23 -5.85
C ALA A 56 -5.82 -18.17 -7.31
N GLU A 57 -5.22 -17.35 -8.17
CA GLU A 57 -5.39 -17.46 -9.62
C GLU A 57 -4.43 -18.52 -10.17
N GLU A 58 -4.82 -19.81 -10.03
CA GLU A 58 -4.15 -20.94 -10.66
C GLU A 58 -3.99 -20.68 -12.16
N VAL A 59 -2.77 -20.34 -12.61
CA VAL A 59 -2.41 -20.42 -14.02
C VAL A 59 -2.41 -21.90 -14.39
N SER A 60 -3.55 -22.42 -14.83
CA SER A 60 -3.66 -23.77 -15.38
C SER A 60 -2.70 -23.89 -16.58
N PRO A 61 -1.68 -24.77 -16.52
CA PRO A 61 -0.80 -25.01 -17.66
C PRO A 61 -1.51 -25.95 -18.65
N ASP A 62 -2.61 -25.52 -19.26
CA ASP A 62 -3.37 -26.33 -20.23
C ASP A 62 -3.56 -25.55 -21.54
N ALA A 63 -2.57 -25.60 -22.43
CA ALA A 63 -2.74 -25.33 -23.87
C ALA A 63 -1.48 -25.50 -24.75
N ALA A 64 -0.33 -26.01 -24.28
CA ALA A 64 0.92 -25.94 -25.06
C ALA A 64 1.53 -27.27 -25.55
N SER A 65 0.92 -28.44 -25.33
CA SER A 65 1.53 -29.72 -25.76
C SER A 65 0.52 -30.74 -26.32
N ARG A 66 -0.13 -30.40 -27.44
CA ARG A 66 -0.61 -31.38 -28.42
C ARG A 66 -0.27 -30.87 -29.83
N GLY A 67 0.88 -31.31 -30.33
CA GLY A 67 1.34 -31.15 -31.71
C GLY A 67 2.31 -32.27 -32.02
#